data_AF-A0A2H3FZC4-F1
#
_entry.id   AF-A0A2H3FZC4-F1
#
_cell.length_a   1.000
_cell.length_b   1.000
_cell.length_c   1.000
_cell.angle_alpha   90.00
_cell.angle_beta   90.00
_cell.angle_gamma   90.00
#
_symmetry.space_group_name_H-M   'P 1'
#
loop_
_entity.id
_entity.type
_entity.pdbx_description
1 polymer ?
#
loop_
_entity_poly.entity_id
_entity_poly.type
_entity_poly.pdbx_seq_one_letter_code
_entity_poly.pdbx_strand_id
1 'polypeptide(L)'
;MRWLGIWLDSSLSFRVHAEKWTAKSQAVAYHLRGLTNTIHGLLPSAVRSAVRACVEPVLLYGTEVWYPGATRPRWDQPSKDRPSSTGIRHLLQRINKAIVQSMRAILPAWKTTLIAILHRESGIPPITQLLEARQYRFSARLKSLDEAYPLAKRMLPPRQPIYHQLIKRKYQALTESSFRTRLRRTNKLLAPCLRPALMKKRFGKGQDTPL
;
A
#
# COMPACT_ATOMS: atom_id res chain seq x y z
N MET A 1 5.62 17.86 5.30
CA MET A 1 6.55 17.16 6.23
C MET A 1 7.04 15.85 5.60
N ARG A 2 8.26 15.38 5.93
CA ARG A 2 8.78 14.07 5.48
C ARG A 2 8.98 13.16 6.69
N TRP A 3 8.40 11.96 6.67
CA TRP A 3 8.56 10.98 7.74
C TRP A 3 8.77 9.59 7.17
N LEU A 4 9.80 8.89 7.63
CA LEU A 4 10.16 7.55 7.17
C LEU A 4 10.24 7.42 5.63
N GLY A 5 10.67 8.47 4.91
CA GLY A 5 10.72 8.46 3.44
C GLY A 5 9.38 8.74 2.73
N ILE A 6 8.32 9.03 3.48
CA ILE A 6 6.99 9.38 2.95
C ILE A 6 6.78 10.89 3.07
N TRP A 7 6.28 11.51 2.00
CA TRP A 7 5.89 12.92 1.99
C TRP A 7 4.43 13.07 2.39
N LEU A 8 4.22 13.74 3.53
CA LEU A 8 2.90 14.00 4.10
C LEU A 8 2.51 15.45 3.82
N ASP A 9 1.36 15.59 3.16
CA ASP A 9 0.65 16.85 2.95
C ASP A 9 -0.39 17.04 4.06
N SER A 10 -0.75 18.28 4.41
CA SER A 10 -1.77 18.57 5.42
C SER A 10 -3.13 17.94 5.10
N SER A 11 -3.47 17.83 3.82
CA SER A 11 -4.68 17.20 3.31
C SER A 11 -4.58 15.68 3.12
N LEU A 12 -3.42 15.07 3.43
CA LEU A 12 -3.12 13.65 3.16
C LEU A 12 -3.43 13.26 1.70
N SER A 13 -3.15 14.17 0.76
CA SER A 13 -3.36 13.92 -0.68
C SER A 13 -2.24 13.11 -1.33
N PHE A 14 -1.04 13.10 -0.72
CA PHE A 14 0.15 12.36 -1.16
C PHE A 14 0.59 12.67 -2.61
N ARG A 15 0.28 13.88 -3.10
CA ARG A 15 0.63 14.30 -4.47
C ARG A 15 2.13 14.38 -4.66
N VAL A 16 2.80 15.07 -3.74
CA VAL A 16 4.26 15.26 -3.75
C VAL A 16 4.97 13.92 -3.59
N HIS A 17 4.43 13.02 -2.76
CA HIS A 17 4.96 11.67 -2.59
C HIS A 17 4.93 10.90 -3.91
N ALA A 18 3.77 10.84 -4.57
CA ALA A 18 3.64 10.13 -5.84
C ALA A 18 4.54 10.75 -6.92
N GLU A 19 4.60 12.08 -7.04
CA GLU A 19 5.52 12.74 -7.98
C GLU A 19 6.97 12.29 -7.78
N LYS A 20 7.48 12.39 -6.55
CA LYS A 20 8.89 12.06 -6.27
C LYS A 20 9.21 10.60 -6.54
N TRP A 21 8.36 9.68 -6.10
CA TRP A 21 8.58 8.25 -6.33
C TRP A 21 8.37 7.85 -7.79
N THR A 22 7.44 8.48 -8.50
CA THR A 22 7.28 8.29 -9.95
C THR A 22 8.50 8.80 -10.72
N ALA A 23 9.02 9.97 -10.40
CA ALA A 23 10.23 10.51 -11.02
C ALA A 23 11.45 9.61 -10.79
N LYS A 24 11.64 9.13 -9.56
CA LYS A 24 12.71 8.14 -9.24
C LYS A 24 12.56 6.85 -10.04
N SER A 25 11.35 6.30 -10.08
CA SER A 25 11.02 5.09 -10.83
C SER A 25 11.23 5.28 -12.34
N GLN A 26 10.87 6.44 -12.87
CA GLN A 26 11.12 6.81 -14.26
C GLN A 26 12.61 6.92 -14.57
N ALA A 27 13.41 7.53 -13.71
CA ALA A 27 14.86 7.61 -13.89
C ALA A 27 15.49 6.20 -14.00
N VAL A 28 15.08 5.27 -13.14
CA VAL A 28 15.51 3.86 -13.22
C VAL A 28 15.06 3.22 -14.53
N ALA A 29 13.81 3.45 -14.97
CA ALA A 29 13.30 2.93 -16.23
C ALA A 29 14.04 3.49 -17.45
N TYR A 30 14.41 4.78 -17.44
CA TYR A 30 15.23 5.39 -18.49
C TYR A 30 16.64 4.82 -18.52
N HIS A 31 17.24 4.58 -17.36
CA HIS A 31 18.53 3.92 -17.28
C HIS A 31 18.48 2.51 -17.88
N LEU A 32 17.48 1.70 -17.50
CA LEU A 32 17.27 0.38 -18.08
C LEU A 32 17.08 0.44 -19.60
N ARG A 33 16.32 1.43 -20.08
CA ARG A 33 16.12 1.66 -21.51
C ARG A 33 17.43 2.01 -22.24
N GLY A 34 18.32 2.76 -21.60
CA GLY A 34 19.64 3.06 -22.16
C GLY A 34 20.55 1.83 -22.30
N LEU A 35 20.36 0.82 -21.44
CA LEU A 35 21.09 -0.45 -21.51
C LEU A 35 20.51 -1.41 -22.57
N THR A 36 19.28 -1.19 -23.02
CA THR A 36 18.59 -2.03 -24.00
C THR A 36 18.71 -1.40 -25.39
N ASN A 37 19.83 -1.62 -26.06
CA ASN A 37 19.96 -1.28 -27.47
C ASN A 37 19.41 -2.41 -28.36
N THR A 38 18.99 -2.13 -29.59
CA THR A 38 18.46 -3.15 -30.52
C THR A 38 19.54 -4.07 -31.07
N ILE A 39 20.81 -3.65 -31.03
CA ILE A 39 21.94 -4.37 -31.63
C ILE A 39 22.66 -5.26 -30.59
N HIS A 40 22.89 -4.76 -29.37
CA HIS A 40 23.59 -5.47 -28.28
C HIS A 40 22.87 -5.37 -26.94
N GLY A 41 21.54 -5.47 -26.97
CA GLY A 41 20.71 -5.30 -25.78
C GLY A 41 20.67 -6.50 -24.84
N LEU A 42 20.34 -6.22 -23.59
CA LEU A 42 19.90 -7.24 -22.64
C LEU A 42 18.66 -7.97 -23.15
N LEU A 43 18.55 -9.26 -22.83
CA LEU A 43 17.37 -10.05 -23.13
C LEU A 43 16.11 -9.43 -22.48
N PRO A 44 14.97 -9.29 -23.18
CA PRO A 44 13.76 -8.66 -22.63
C PRO A 44 13.27 -9.27 -21.30
N SER A 45 13.47 -10.57 -21.10
CA SER A 45 13.15 -11.25 -19.83
C SER A 45 14.02 -10.80 -18.65
N ALA A 46 15.30 -10.51 -18.90
CA ALA A 46 16.22 -9.97 -17.89
C ALA A 46 15.82 -8.54 -17.51
N VAL A 47 15.49 -7.71 -18.51
CA VAL A 47 15.00 -6.34 -18.30
C VAL A 47 13.69 -6.35 -17.54
N ARG A 48 12.75 -7.24 -17.89
CA ARG A 48 11.49 -7.43 -17.15
C ARG A 48 11.73 -7.77 -15.69
N SER A 49 12.69 -8.67 -15.42
CA SER A 49 13.08 -9.03 -14.06
C SER A 49 13.68 -7.84 -13.30
N ALA A 50 14.55 -7.06 -13.95
CA ALA A 50 15.11 -5.83 -13.39
C ALA A 50 14.03 -4.78 -13.09
N VAL A 51 13.03 -4.62 -13.96
CA VAL A 51 11.90 -3.71 -13.74
C VAL A 51 11.09 -4.15 -12.50
N ARG A 52 10.74 -5.44 -12.39
CA ARG A 52 10.04 -5.96 -11.21
C ARG A 52 10.86 -5.82 -9.93
N ALA A 53 12.18 -6.01 -9.99
CA ALA A 53 13.06 -5.93 -8.84
C ALA A 53 13.38 -4.50 -8.39
N CYS A 54 13.52 -3.56 -9.33
CA CYS A 54 14.04 -2.21 -9.04
C CYS A 54 12.96 -1.12 -9.18
N VAL A 55 12.13 -1.18 -10.22
CA VAL A 55 11.16 -0.12 -10.55
C VAL A 55 9.89 -0.29 -9.72
N GLU A 56 9.34 -1.52 -9.65
CA GLU A 56 8.10 -1.82 -8.92
C GLU A 56 8.17 -1.47 -7.42
N PRO A 57 9.19 -1.87 -6.63
CA PRO A 57 9.23 -1.52 -5.21
C PRO A 57 9.42 -0.01 -4.96
N VAL A 58 10.18 0.68 -5.82
CA VAL A 58 10.35 2.14 -5.75
C VAL A 58 9.02 2.83 -6.04
N LEU A 59 8.30 2.39 -7.06
CA LEU A 59 7.04 2.99 -7.46
C LEU A 59 5.91 2.74 -6.46
N LEU A 60 5.85 1.53 -5.90
CA LEU A 60 4.82 1.11 -4.94
C LEU A 60 5.20 1.43 -3.49
N TYR A 61 6.24 2.22 -3.28
CA TYR A 61 6.67 2.60 -1.94
C TYR A 61 5.60 3.40 -1.19
N GLY A 62 5.30 2.96 0.03
CA GLY A 62 4.30 3.60 0.88
C GLY A 62 2.86 3.44 0.40
N THR A 63 2.57 2.54 -0.54
CA THR A 63 1.21 2.24 -1.02
C THR A 63 0.24 1.93 0.11
N GLU A 64 0.68 1.19 1.12
CA GLU A 64 -0.09 0.91 2.35
C GLU A 64 -0.60 2.19 3.05
N VAL A 65 0.15 3.30 2.93
CA VAL A 65 -0.10 4.56 3.63
C VAL A 65 -0.98 5.52 2.84
N TRP A 66 -0.94 5.53 1.51
CA TRP A 66 -1.71 6.47 0.68
C TRP A 66 -2.84 5.81 -0.14
N TYR A 67 -2.73 4.53 -0.48
CA TYR A 67 -3.77 3.80 -1.21
C TYR A 67 -4.91 3.36 -0.26
N PRO A 68 -6.16 3.79 -0.48
CA PRO A 68 -7.28 3.50 0.40
C PRO A 68 -7.93 2.13 0.16
N GLY A 69 -7.52 1.39 -0.87
CA GLY A 69 -8.21 0.20 -1.38
C GLY A 69 -9.21 0.52 -2.50
N ALA A 70 -9.81 -0.50 -3.10
CA ALA A 70 -10.83 -0.34 -4.16
C ALA A 70 -12.06 0.45 -3.69
N THR A 71 -12.41 0.32 -2.40
CA THR A 71 -13.52 1.02 -1.77
C THR A 71 -13.06 1.92 -0.63
N ARG A 72 -13.85 2.94 -0.30
CA ARG A 72 -13.66 3.82 0.86
C ARG A 72 -15.00 4.12 1.53
N PRO A 73 -15.06 4.18 2.86
CA PRO A 73 -16.28 4.58 3.57
C PRO A 73 -16.57 6.06 3.30
N ARG A 74 -17.85 6.40 3.20
CA ARG A 74 -18.29 7.80 3.14
C ARG A 74 -18.20 8.42 4.54
N TRP A 75 -17.81 9.69 4.62
CA TRP A 75 -17.78 10.42 5.89
C TRP A 75 -19.19 10.53 6.49
N ASP A 76 -20.16 10.98 5.69
CA ASP A 76 -21.56 11.16 6.11
C ASP A 76 -22.29 9.83 6.42
N GLN A 77 -21.84 8.71 5.83
CA GLN A 77 -22.43 7.38 6.02
C GLN A 77 -21.34 6.31 6.08
N PRO A 78 -20.68 6.10 7.24
CA PRO A 78 -19.53 5.19 7.38
C PRO A 78 -19.82 3.71 7.09
N SER A 79 -21.09 3.31 7.11
CA SER A 79 -21.55 1.96 6.77
C SER A 79 -21.54 1.69 5.26
N LYS A 80 -21.67 2.72 4.42
CA LYS A 80 -21.71 2.57 2.96
C LYS A 80 -20.34 2.82 2.34
N ASP A 81 -19.96 1.89 1.47
CA ASP A 81 -18.70 1.94 0.74
C ASP A 81 -18.92 2.61 -0.63
N ARG A 82 -18.01 3.51 -1.01
CA ARG A 82 -17.94 4.15 -2.34
C ARG A 82 -16.66 3.70 -3.05
N PRO A 83 -16.65 3.52 -4.37
CA PRO A 83 -15.40 3.34 -5.12
C PRO A 83 -14.42 4.49 -4.82
N SER A 84 -13.16 4.13 -4.58
CA SER A 84 -12.10 5.08 -4.22
C SER A 84 -11.50 5.80 -5.44
N SER A 85 -11.81 5.33 -6.64
CA SER A 85 -11.20 5.73 -7.92
C SER A 85 -11.24 7.25 -8.17
N THR A 86 -12.29 7.95 -7.75
CA THR A 86 -12.48 9.37 -8.06
C THR A 86 -11.43 10.28 -7.43
N GLY A 87 -11.01 10.01 -6.19
CA GLY A 87 -10.08 10.89 -5.47
C GLY A 87 -8.61 10.71 -5.87
N ILE A 88 -8.26 9.51 -6.36
CA ILE A 88 -6.88 9.06 -6.54
C ILE A 88 -6.51 8.90 -8.01
N ARG A 89 -7.47 9.12 -8.92
CA ARG A 89 -7.27 9.06 -10.38
C ARG A 89 -6.00 9.78 -10.85
N HIS A 90 -5.74 10.99 -10.34
CA HIS A 90 -4.57 11.78 -10.71
C HIS A 90 -3.24 11.11 -10.27
N LEU A 91 -3.21 10.48 -9.09
CA LEU A 91 -2.06 9.71 -8.60
C LEU A 91 -1.85 8.46 -9.46
N LEU A 92 -2.93 7.72 -9.75
CA LEU A 92 -2.88 6.54 -10.62
C LEU A 92 -2.37 6.88 -12.01
N GLN A 93 -2.82 7.99 -12.60
CA GLN A 93 -2.35 8.43 -13.92
C GLN A 93 -0.85 8.71 -13.93
N ARG A 94 -0.31 9.35 -12.88
CA ARG A 94 1.13 9.62 -12.75
C ARG A 94 1.95 8.34 -12.59
N ILE A 95 1.47 7.43 -11.76
CA ILE A 95 2.12 6.13 -11.53
C ILE A 95 2.06 5.27 -12.81
N ASN A 96 0.94 5.30 -13.53
CA ASN A 96 0.78 4.58 -14.78
C ASN A 96 1.78 5.04 -15.85
N LYS A 97 2.13 6.34 -15.89
CA LYS A 97 3.17 6.85 -16.78
C LYS A 97 4.53 6.18 -16.53
N ALA A 98 4.89 5.94 -15.26
CA ALA A 98 6.14 5.26 -14.91
C ALA A 98 6.11 3.78 -15.34
N ILE A 99 4.99 3.09 -15.16
CA ILE A 99 4.82 1.70 -15.62
C ILE A 99 4.92 1.61 -17.14
N VAL A 100 4.19 2.44 -17.87
CA VAL A 100 4.26 2.48 -19.34
C VAL A 100 5.68 2.76 -19.82
N GLN A 101 6.41 3.65 -19.14
CA GLN A 101 7.81 3.91 -19.45
C GLN A 101 8.69 2.67 -19.24
N SER A 102 8.45 1.90 -18.16
CA SER A 102 9.17 0.66 -17.89
C SER A 102 8.84 -0.46 -18.89
N MET A 103 7.58 -0.58 -19.34
CA MET A 103 7.18 -1.53 -20.38
C MET A 103 7.88 -1.25 -21.71
N ARG A 104 8.07 0.03 -22.05
CA ARG A 104 8.82 0.48 -23.23
C ARG A 104 10.34 0.33 -23.10
N ALA A 105 10.86 0.07 -21.89
CA ALA A 105 12.25 -0.34 -21.71
C ALA A 105 12.42 -1.85 -21.97
N ILE A 106 11.37 -2.65 -21.71
CA ILE A 106 11.38 -4.11 -21.93
C ILE A 106 11.19 -4.45 -23.40
N LEU A 107 10.24 -3.78 -24.05
CA LEU A 107 9.84 -4.07 -25.42
C LEU A 107 10.37 -2.97 -26.36
N PRO A 108 10.84 -3.32 -27.56
CA PRO A 108 11.08 -2.36 -28.64
C PRO A 108 9.75 -1.87 -29.22
N ALA A 109 8.97 -1.14 -28.43
CA ALA A 109 7.63 -0.70 -28.79
C ALA A 109 7.60 0.79 -29.19
N TRP A 110 6.74 1.09 -30.15
CA TRP A 110 6.56 2.44 -30.67
C TRP A 110 5.77 3.30 -29.66
N LYS A 111 5.89 4.62 -29.78
CA LYS A 111 5.14 5.55 -28.91
C LYS A 111 3.61 5.37 -29.06
N THR A 112 3.16 4.99 -30.26
CA THR A 112 1.77 4.79 -30.66
C THR A 112 1.19 3.43 -30.26
N THR A 113 2.01 2.48 -29.80
CA THR A 113 1.53 1.16 -29.40
C THR A 113 0.50 1.27 -28.28
N LEU A 114 -0.64 0.58 -28.44
CA LEU A 114 -1.73 0.59 -27.48
C LEU A 114 -1.25 0.07 -26.11
N ILE A 115 -1.64 0.76 -25.04
CA ILE A 115 -1.22 0.44 -23.66
C ILE A 115 -1.65 -0.98 -23.26
N ALA A 116 -2.84 -1.42 -23.69
CA ALA A 116 -3.32 -2.78 -23.41
C ALA A 116 -2.40 -3.86 -23.99
N ILE A 117 -1.88 -3.65 -25.21
CA ILE A 117 -0.92 -4.55 -25.86
C ILE A 117 0.40 -4.54 -25.08
N LEU A 118 0.87 -3.36 -24.65
CA LEU A 118 2.10 -3.28 -23.85
C LEU A 118 2.03 -4.11 -22.56
N HIS A 119 0.89 -4.10 -21.86
CA HIS A 119 0.72 -4.93 -20.66
C HIS A 119 0.79 -6.43 -20.97
N ARG A 120 0.15 -6.86 -22.06
CA ARG A 120 0.17 -8.25 -22.52
C ARG A 120 1.59 -8.71 -22.85
N GLU A 121 2.28 -7.96 -23.70
CA GLU A 121 3.60 -8.35 -24.22
C GLU A 121 4.72 -8.18 -23.18
N SER A 122 4.65 -7.16 -22.33
CA SER A 122 5.67 -6.91 -21.31
C SER A 122 5.51 -7.83 -20.10
N GLY A 123 4.37 -8.50 -19.94
CA GLY A 123 4.05 -9.31 -18.77
C GLY A 123 3.97 -8.51 -17.46
N ILE A 124 3.82 -7.18 -17.52
CA ILE A 124 3.63 -6.32 -16.35
C ILE A 124 2.14 -6.06 -16.18
N PRO A 125 1.53 -6.40 -15.03
CA PRO A 125 0.11 -6.16 -14.80
C PRO A 125 -0.19 -4.65 -14.66
N PRO A 126 -1.43 -4.22 -14.94
CA PRO A 126 -1.87 -2.85 -14.72
C PRO A 126 -1.72 -2.41 -13.26
N ILE A 127 -1.56 -1.09 -13.05
CA ILE A 127 -1.29 -0.53 -11.72
C ILE A 127 -2.34 -0.89 -10.66
N THR A 128 -3.61 -1.01 -11.04
CA THR A 128 -4.69 -1.38 -10.12
C THR A 128 -4.45 -2.75 -9.51
N GLN A 129 -4.09 -3.74 -10.32
CA GLN A 129 -3.77 -5.09 -9.88
C GLN A 129 -2.51 -5.12 -9.00
N LEU A 130 -1.48 -4.33 -9.34
CA LEU A 130 -0.28 -4.21 -8.51
C LEU A 130 -0.58 -3.64 -7.12
N LEU A 131 -1.42 -2.61 -7.05
CA LEU A 131 -1.84 -1.99 -5.79
C LEU A 131 -2.69 -2.94 -4.94
N GLU A 132 -3.63 -3.65 -5.57
CA GLU A 132 -4.43 -4.66 -4.90
C GLU A 132 -3.56 -5.80 -4.37
N ALA A 133 -2.63 -6.32 -5.18
CA ALA A 133 -1.69 -7.35 -4.75
C ALA A 133 -0.83 -6.90 -3.56
N ARG A 134 -0.35 -5.64 -3.56
CA ARG A 134 0.34 -5.05 -2.39
C ARG A 134 -0.57 -4.96 -1.17
N GLN A 135 -1.82 -4.58 -1.36
CA GLN A 135 -2.80 -4.48 -0.28
C GLN A 135 -3.09 -5.86 0.34
N TYR A 136 -3.20 -6.92 -0.48
CA TYR A 136 -3.36 -8.30 -0.01
C TYR A 136 -2.12 -8.79 0.76
N ARG A 137 -0.91 -8.52 0.27
CA ARG A 137 0.33 -8.85 1.00
C ARG A 137 0.40 -8.13 2.35
N PHE A 138 0.00 -6.86 2.40
CA PHE A 138 -0.08 -6.12 3.65
C PHE A 138 -1.13 -6.71 4.60
N SER A 139 -2.30 -7.09 4.09
CA SER A 139 -3.31 -7.80 4.86
C SER A 139 -2.76 -9.09 5.47
N ALA A 140 -2.07 -9.91 4.67
CA ALA A 140 -1.45 -11.16 5.12
C ALA A 140 -0.41 -10.90 6.23
N ARG A 141 0.43 -9.87 6.04
CA ARG A 141 1.37 -9.43 7.08
C ARG A 141 0.66 -9.02 8.36
N LEU A 142 -0.43 -8.27 8.26
CA LEU A 142 -1.21 -7.84 9.44
C LEU A 142 -1.82 -9.03 10.17
N LYS A 143 -2.27 -10.06 9.45
CA LYS A 143 -2.84 -11.28 10.03
C LYS A 143 -1.80 -12.15 10.73
N SER A 144 -0.58 -12.22 10.19
CA SER A 144 0.51 -12.97 10.79
C SER A 144 1.19 -12.26 11.97
N LEU A 145 0.80 -11.02 12.30
CA LEU A 145 1.29 -10.36 13.51
C LEU A 145 0.80 -11.06 14.77
N ASP A 146 1.67 -11.12 15.76
CA ASP A 146 1.34 -11.57 17.10
C ASP A 146 0.29 -10.67 17.76
N GLU A 147 -0.43 -11.24 18.72
CA GLU A 147 -1.50 -10.55 19.44
C GLU A 147 -0.99 -9.46 20.38
N ALA A 148 0.22 -9.59 20.94
CA ALA A 148 0.81 -8.55 21.78
C ALA A 148 1.29 -7.33 20.97
N TYR A 149 1.39 -7.45 19.64
CA TYR A 149 1.88 -6.36 18.78
C TYR A 149 0.95 -5.14 18.82
N PRO A 150 1.45 -3.89 18.91
CA PRO A 150 0.62 -2.70 19.07
C PRO A 150 -0.36 -2.45 17.92
N LEU A 151 -0.05 -2.84 16.68
CA LEU A 151 -1.01 -2.73 15.58
C LEU A 151 -2.16 -3.75 15.72
N ALA A 152 -1.94 -4.89 16.37
CA ALA A 152 -3.00 -5.88 16.62
C ALA A 152 -4.13 -5.26 17.43
N LYS A 153 -3.79 -4.50 18.49
CA LYS A 153 -4.75 -3.73 19.29
C LYS A 153 -5.54 -2.71 18.47
N ARG A 154 -4.89 -2.01 17.52
CA ARG A 154 -5.55 -1.00 16.66
C ARG A 154 -6.49 -1.63 15.62
N MET A 155 -6.24 -2.87 15.24
CA MET A 155 -7.03 -3.61 14.26
C MET A 155 -8.32 -4.20 14.84
N LEU A 156 -8.42 -4.30 16.16
CA LEU A 156 -9.64 -4.76 16.82
C LEU A 156 -10.82 -3.88 16.42
N PRO A 157 -12.02 -4.48 16.23
CA PRO A 157 -13.23 -3.70 16.04
C PRO A 157 -13.44 -2.78 17.25
N PRO A 158 -14.12 -1.63 17.05
CA PRO A 158 -14.48 -0.80 18.18
C PRO A 158 -15.33 -1.61 19.16
N ARG A 159 -15.13 -1.40 20.45
CA ARG A 159 -15.93 -2.07 21.49
C ARG A 159 -17.39 -1.66 21.29
N GLN A 160 -18.29 -2.64 21.35
CA GLN A 160 -19.71 -2.33 21.34
C GLN A 160 -20.02 -1.48 22.59
N PRO A 161 -20.79 -0.39 22.46
CA PRO A 161 -21.16 0.42 23.61
C PRO A 161 -21.93 -0.45 24.60
N ILE A 162 -21.47 -0.48 25.85
CA ILE A 162 -22.17 -1.14 26.94
C ILE A 162 -23.30 -0.20 27.36
N TYR A 163 -24.54 -0.70 27.27
CA TYR A 163 -25.69 0.09 27.66
C TYR A 163 -26.07 -0.15 29.12
N HIS A 164 -26.06 0.90 29.93
CA HIS A 164 -26.60 0.90 31.29
C HIS A 164 -28.05 1.38 31.27
N GLN A 165 -28.99 0.57 31.75
CA GLN A 165 -30.43 0.87 31.65
C GLN A 165 -30.84 2.22 32.29
N LEU A 166 -30.11 2.68 33.30
CA LEU A 166 -30.42 3.87 34.08
C LEU A 166 -29.86 5.19 33.51
N ILE A 167 -28.99 5.12 32.50
CA ILE A 167 -28.38 6.32 31.90
C ILE A 167 -29.16 6.63 30.61
N LYS A 168 -29.26 7.89 30.15
CA LYS A 168 -29.86 8.14 28.82
C LYS A 168 -28.86 7.76 27.71
N ARG A 169 -29.33 7.14 26.63
CA ARG A 169 -28.47 6.69 25.49
C ARG A 169 -27.49 7.75 25.00
N LYS A 170 -27.89 9.03 24.96
CA LYS A 170 -27.04 10.16 24.54
C LYS A 170 -25.78 10.38 25.42
N TYR A 171 -25.80 9.93 26.67
CA TYR A 171 -24.66 10.02 27.60
C TYR A 171 -23.84 8.73 27.68
N GLN A 172 -24.36 7.62 27.14
CA GLN A 172 -23.70 6.30 27.18
C GLN A 172 -22.92 5.96 25.93
N ALA A 173 -23.16 6.68 24.83
CA ALA A 173 -22.41 6.50 23.60
C ALA A 173 -20.97 7.00 23.80
N LEU A 174 -20.14 6.19 24.48
CA LEU A 174 -18.70 6.35 24.47
C LEU A 174 -18.31 6.26 23.00
N THR A 175 -18.00 7.41 22.41
CA THR A 175 -17.93 7.61 20.96
C THR A 175 -16.64 7.00 20.43
N GLU A 176 -16.46 5.69 20.53
CA GLU A 176 -15.51 5.01 19.66
C GLU A 176 -16.03 5.21 18.23
N SER A 177 -15.30 6.02 17.47
CA SER A 177 -15.67 6.35 16.09
C SER A 177 -16.00 5.06 15.32
N SER A 178 -17.24 4.97 14.83
CA SER A 178 -17.69 3.88 13.94
C SER A 178 -16.95 3.86 12.61
N PHE A 179 -16.11 4.88 12.35
CA PHE A 179 -15.34 5.00 11.14
C PHE A 179 -14.29 3.89 11.02
N ARG A 180 -14.46 3.08 9.98
CA ARG A 180 -13.53 1.99 9.65
C ARG A 180 -12.24 2.59 9.11
N THR A 181 -11.22 2.68 9.98
CA THR A 181 -9.88 3.10 9.59
C THR A 181 -9.33 2.22 8.47
N ARG A 182 -8.42 2.77 7.66
CA ARG A 182 -7.81 2.01 6.56
C ARG A 182 -7.14 0.73 7.02
N LEU A 183 -6.42 0.78 8.13
CA LEU A 183 -5.78 -0.38 8.75
C LEU A 183 -6.78 -1.48 9.11
N ARG A 184 -7.94 -1.12 9.68
CA ARG A 184 -9.03 -2.07 9.97
C ARG A 184 -9.61 -2.65 8.68
N ARG A 185 -9.74 -1.85 7.62
CA ARG A 185 -10.26 -2.31 6.31
C ARG A 185 -9.29 -3.27 5.62
N THR A 186 -8.00 -2.96 5.59
CA THR A 186 -6.98 -3.86 5.04
C THR A 186 -6.92 -5.18 5.81
N ASN A 187 -7.01 -5.14 7.14
CA ASN A 187 -7.06 -6.35 7.96
C ASN A 187 -8.31 -7.22 7.68
N LYS A 188 -9.42 -6.64 7.21
CA LYS A 188 -10.64 -7.41 6.89
C LYS A 188 -10.59 -8.12 5.54
N LEU A 189 -9.60 -7.86 4.68
CA LEU A 189 -9.53 -8.42 3.33
C LEU A 189 -9.28 -9.93 3.32
N LEU A 190 -8.50 -10.44 4.28
CA LEU A 190 -8.20 -11.86 4.40
C LEU A 190 -8.89 -12.45 5.63
N ALA A 191 -9.16 -13.76 5.55
CA ALA A 191 -9.67 -14.53 6.67
C ALA A 191 -8.66 -14.51 7.85
N PRO A 192 -9.13 -14.68 9.09
CA PRO A 192 -8.25 -14.92 10.24
C PRO A 192 -7.35 -16.14 9.98
N CYS A 193 -6.10 -16.08 10.45
CA CYS A 193 -5.17 -17.20 10.43
C CYS A 193 -4.60 -17.42 11.84
N LEU A 194 -4.01 -18.60 12.07
CA LEU A 194 -3.29 -18.90 13.31
C LEU A 194 -2.12 -17.92 13.47
N ARG A 195 -2.10 -17.21 14.59
CA ARG A 195 -1.07 -16.21 14.87
C ARG A 195 0.13 -16.87 15.55
N PRO A 196 1.36 -16.54 15.13
CA PRO A 196 2.53 -16.95 15.87
C PRO A 196 2.55 -16.20 17.22
N ALA A 197 2.73 -16.94 18.31
CA ALA A 197 2.93 -16.34 19.62
C ALA A 197 4.36 -15.78 19.68
N LEU A 198 4.52 -14.47 19.90
CA LEU A 198 5.84 -13.93 20.22
C LEU A 198 6.28 -14.50 21.56
N MET A 199 7.39 -15.25 21.55
CA MET A 199 8.01 -15.68 22.80
C MET A 199 8.36 -14.44 23.61
N LYS A 200 7.92 -14.40 24.88
CA LYS A 200 8.28 -13.31 25.79
C LYS A 200 9.80 -13.20 25.82
N LYS A 201 10.29 -11.98 25.58
CA LYS A 201 11.73 -11.68 25.59
C LYS A 201 12.27 -12.03 26.97
N ARG A 202 13.08 -13.10 27.06
CA ARG A 202 13.78 -13.49 28.29
C ARG A 202 14.96 -12.53 28.51
N PHE A 203 14.69 -11.26 28.73
CA PHE A 203 15.68 -10.44 29.41
C PHE A 203 15.63 -10.84 30.88
N GLY A 204 16.60 -11.64 31.29
CA GLY A 204 16.86 -11.83 32.71
C GLY A 204 17.07 -10.46 33.31
N LYS A 205 16.37 -10.17 34.41
CA LYS A 205 16.79 -9.11 35.31
C LYS A 205 18.22 -9.46 35.73
N GLY A 206 19.21 -8.78 35.14
CA GLY A 206 20.50 -8.65 35.79
C GLY A 206 20.22 -8.08 37.17
N GLN A 207 20.75 -8.73 38.19
CA GLN A 207 20.68 -8.27 39.57
C GLN A 207 21.34 -6.89 39.63
N ASP A 208 20.54 -5.83 39.70
CA ASP A 208 21.02 -4.54 40.15
C ASP A 208 21.15 -4.61 41.67
N THR A 209 22.26 -5.18 42.16
CA THR A 209 22.73 -4.98 43.54
C THR A 209 23.39 -3.60 43.61
N PRO A 210 22.85 -2.63 44.37
CA PRO A 210 23.55 -1.37 44.59
C PRO A 210 24.71 -1.62 45.57
N LEU A 211 25.91 -1.16 45.19
CA LEU A 211 27.03 -0.91 46.10
C LEU A 211 26.78 0.38 46.87
#